data_AF-A0A812SMF5-F1
#
_entry.id   AF-A0A812SMF5-F1
#
_cell.length_a   1.000
_cell.length_b   1.000
_cell.length_c   1.000
_cell.angle_alpha   90.00
_cell.angle_beta   90.00
_cell.angle_gamma   90.00
#
_symmetry.space_group_name_H-M   'P 1'
#
loop_
_entity.id
_entity.type
_entity.pdbx_description
1 polymer ?
#
loop_
_entity_poly.entity_id
_entity_poly.type
_entity_poly.pdbx_seq_one_letter_code
_entity_poly.pdbx_strand_id
1 'polypeptide(L)'
;MGPYDAMPPRTKFYVFYWEGKDHDGIDLSSLKSCSSCGKLRDPWRFRLDNVQACLRSCTKEGEIFREEVAEFWCVSPWTIVSYNLPKFAAYLSKKGTKALTENVVLGTAMSIYQGTPQKLEPGVSVQNLGYEVTWQNWLWWRAGVLKSRAQKNGRKCVVMHLDGSGDELLNHPKPSSAEQDIESVILLLGGPDGIKPGVAREMHNILSQKSHAYLKVRLPGGKQHSNVAIGDLFMAHDRGSLLHDVQQRLKMGKEKYAEFKDGVSTLMDLIADSYENHEEAMQMLQKLKAVAAGQRHADGDNSQKLTPEKAALSSIKLSQQQL
;
A
#
# COMPACT_ATOMS: atom_id res chain seq x y z
N MET A 1 -38.46 13.45 12.21
CA MET A 1 -37.53 12.48 11.62
C MET A 1 -36.48 13.27 10.86
N GLY A 2 -35.31 13.51 11.46
CA GLY A 2 -34.24 14.26 10.82
C GLY A 2 -33.61 13.47 9.67
N PRO A 3 -32.96 14.13 8.71
CA PRO A 3 -32.21 13.43 7.68
C PRO A 3 -31.10 12.68 8.41
N TYR A 4 -31.10 11.35 8.32
CA TYR A 4 -29.89 10.61 8.53
C TYR A 4 -28.93 11.10 7.45
N ASP A 5 -28.01 11.99 7.82
CA ASP A 5 -26.80 12.25 7.04
C ASP A 5 -26.20 10.87 6.77
N ALA A 6 -26.39 10.39 5.54
CA ALA A 6 -25.86 9.12 5.11
C ALA A 6 -24.34 9.24 5.28
N MET A 7 -23.81 8.54 6.29
CA MET A 7 -22.37 8.49 6.52
C MET A 7 -21.69 8.24 5.18
N PRO A 8 -20.74 9.09 4.75
CA PRO A 8 -20.13 8.94 3.45
C PRO A 8 -19.54 7.52 3.34
N PRO A 9 -19.69 6.84 2.19
CA PRO A 9 -19.28 5.45 2.06
C PRO A 9 -17.82 5.27 2.46
N ARG A 10 -17.53 4.29 3.32
CA ARG A 10 -16.15 3.97 3.74
C ARG A 10 -15.33 3.52 2.52
N THR A 11 -14.07 3.94 2.46
CA THR A 11 -13.12 3.51 1.42
C THR A 11 -13.00 1.99 1.41
N LYS A 12 -12.97 1.39 0.22
CA LYS A 12 -12.81 -0.06 0.05
C LYS A 12 -11.43 -0.41 -0.49
N PHE A 13 -10.80 -1.42 0.11
CA PHE A 13 -9.53 -1.98 -0.32
C PHE A 13 -9.74 -3.22 -1.18
N TYR A 14 -8.96 -3.32 -2.25
CA TYR A 14 -8.89 -4.46 -3.14
C TYR A 14 -7.43 -4.91 -3.19
N VAL A 15 -7.15 -6.08 -2.62
CA VAL A 15 -5.78 -6.58 -2.47
C VAL A 15 -5.41 -7.36 -3.72
N PHE A 16 -4.43 -6.88 -4.47
CA PHE A 16 -3.82 -7.56 -5.62
C PHE A 16 -2.48 -8.14 -5.19
N TYR A 17 -2.43 -9.46 -5.05
CA TYR A 17 -1.24 -10.23 -4.74
C TYR A 17 -0.72 -10.90 -6.02
N TRP A 18 0.53 -10.60 -6.40
CA TRP A 18 1.18 -11.24 -7.55
C TRP A 18 2.03 -12.43 -7.13
N GLU A 19 1.74 -13.61 -7.69
CA GLU A 19 2.53 -14.83 -7.56
C GLU A 19 3.16 -15.20 -8.91
N GLY A 20 4.48 -15.04 -9.04
CA GLY A 20 5.18 -15.20 -10.32
C GLY A 20 6.56 -15.83 -10.21
N LYS A 21 6.82 -16.58 -9.12
CA LYS A 21 8.11 -17.22 -8.87
C LYS A 21 8.49 -18.18 -10.01
N ASP A 22 7.60 -19.11 -10.34
CA ASP A 22 7.84 -20.14 -11.34
C ASP A 22 7.27 -19.72 -12.71
N HIS A 23 7.89 -20.23 -13.79
CA HIS A 23 7.42 -20.00 -15.17
C HIS A 23 5.96 -20.43 -15.38
N ASP A 24 5.48 -21.34 -14.52
CA ASP A 24 4.17 -21.98 -14.57
C ASP A 24 3.12 -21.28 -13.68
N GLY A 25 3.48 -20.24 -12.91
CA GLY A 25 2.56 -19.53 -12.03
C GLY A 25 1.91 -20.43 -10.96
N ILE A 26 0.74 -20.03 -10.45
CA ILE A 26 -0.07 -20.86 -9.55
C ILE A 26 -0.68 -22.02 -10.34
N ASP A 27 -0.29 -23.25 -10.02
CA ASP A 27 -0.93 -24.48 -10.50
C ASP A 27 -1.72 -25.15 -9.36
N LEU A 28 -3.05 -25.08 -9.45
CA LEU A 28 -3.93 -25.75 -8.48
C LEU A 28 -4.21 -27.22 -8.82
N SER A 29 -3.87 -27.68 -10.03
CA SER A 29 -4.12 -29.05 -10.48
C SER A 29 -3.15 -30.05 -9.85
N SER A 30 -1.91 -29.64 -9.59
CA SER A 30 -0.87 -30.47 -8.98
C SER A 30 -0.93 -30.52 -7.45
N LEU A 31 -1.67 -29.60 -6.81
CA LEU A 31 -1.86 -29.59 -5.37
C LEU A 31 -2.71 -30.78 -4.93
N LYS A 32 -2.28 -31.46 -3.87
CA LYS A 32 -3.03 -32.57 -3.27
C LYS A 32 -3.27 -32.29 -1.80
N SER A 33 -4.46 -32.59 -1.30
CA SER A 33 -4.74 -32.60 0.14
C SER A 33 -4.48 -33.99 0.73
N CYS A 34 -3.95 -34.03 1.95
CA CYS A 34 -3.88 -35.27 2.72
C CYS A 34 -5.29 -35.66 3.18
N SER A 35 -5.73 -36.88 2.85
CA SER A 35 -7.04 -37.40 3.23
C SER A 35 -7.22 -37.53 4.76
N SER A 36 -6.13 -37.72 5.52
CA SER A 36 -6.20 -37.93 6.97
C SER A 36 -6.20 -36.64 7.79
N CYS A 37 -5.39 -35.64 7.40
CA CYS A 37 -5.22 -34.41 8.18
C CYS A 37 -5.67 -33.13 7.47
N GLY A 38 -6.08 -33.22 6.20
CA GLY A 38 -6.52 -32.09 5.39
C GLY A 38 -5.40 -31.11 5.01
N LYS A 39 -4.16 -31.30 5.48
CA LYS A 39 -3.02 -30.46 5.09
C LYS A 39 -2.76 -30.60 3.60
N LEU A 40 -2.38 -29.51 2.96
CA LEU A 40 -1.92 -29.57 1.59
C LEU A 40 -0.53 -30.21 1.56
N ARG A 41 -0.31 -31.07 0.58
CA ARG A 41 0.98 -31.67 0.28
C ARG A 41 1.77 -30.66 -0.56
N ASP A 42 2.99 -30.38 -0.14
CA ASP A 42 3.91 -29.46 -0.81
C ASP A 42 3.37 -28.01 -1.02
N PRO A 43 2.76 -27.34 -0.02
CA PRO A 43 2.28 -25.94 -0.18
C PRO A 43 3.43 -24.93 -0.38
N TRP A 44 4.65 -25.32 -0.06
CA TRP A 44 5.87 -24.56 -0.35
C TRP A 44 6.18 -24.41 -1.84
N ARG A 45 5.71 -25.34 -2.69
CA ARG A 45 5.77 -25.19 -4.15
C ARG A 45 4.76 -24.10 -4.51
N PHE A 46 5.24 -23.03 -5.14
CA PHE A 46 4.52 -21.75 -5.37
C PHE A 46 4.25 -20.87 -4.15
N ARG A 47 4.86 -21.16 -2.98
CA ARG A 47 4.76 -20.33 -1.77
C ARG A 47 3.33 -19.92 -1.39
N LEU A 48 2.37 -20.83 -1.57
CA LEU A 48 0.96 -20.57 -1.31
C LEU A 48 0.66 -20.41 0.19
N ASP A 49 1.58 -20.85 1.05
CA ASP A 49 1.64 -20.49 2.46
C ASP A 49 1.61 -18.97 2.66
N ASN A 50 2.36 -18.23 1.84
CA ASN A 50 2.40 -16.77 1.89
C ASN A 50 1.08 -16.15 1.40
N VAL A 51 0.42 -16.74 0.41
CA VAL A 51 -0.92 -16.31 -0.05
C VAL A 51 -1.93 -16.42 1.09
N GLN A 52 -1.94 -17.56 1.78
CA GLN A 52 -2.82 -17.78 2.94
C GLN A 52 -2.49 -16.82 4.09
N ALA A 53 -1.20 -16.56 4.36
CA ALA A 53 -0.79 -15.57 5.35
C ALA A 53 -1.22 -14.14 4.97
N CYS A 54 -1.14 -13.76 3.70
CA CYS A 54 -1.60 -12.45 3.21
C CYS A 54 -3.11 -12.30 3.33
N LEU A 55 -3.88 -13.32 2.94
CA LEU A 55 -5.34 -13.32 3.11
C LEU A 55 -5.72 -13.22 4.60
N ARG A 56 -5.01 -13.94 5.48
CA ARG A 56 -5.18 -13.82 6.94
C ARG A 56 -4.87 -12.43 7.47
N SER A 57 -3.95 -11.71 6.84
CA SER A 57 -3.62 -10.33 7.23
C SER A 57 -4.75 -9.34 6.91
N CYS A 58 -5.76 -9.77 6.14
CA CYS A 58 -7.01 -9.04 5.92
C CYS A 58 -8.07 -9.30 7.01
N THR A 59 -7.75 -10.05 8.07
CA THR A 59 -8.64 -10.31 9.23
C THR A 59 -8.62 -9.14 10.22
N LYS A 60 -9.63 -9.08 11.09
CA LYS A 60 -9.74 -8.13 12.21
C LYS A 60 -10.23 -8.85 13.45
N GLU A 61 -9.79 -8.41 14.63
CA GLU A 61 -10.32 -8.95 15.88
C GLU A 61 -11.85 -8.77 15.96
N GLY A 62 -12.55 -9.81 16.41
CA GLY A 62 -14.02 -9.85 16.47
C GLY A 62 -14.72 -10.27 15.17
N GLU A 63 -14.05 -10.16 14.02
CA GLU A 63 -14.61 -10.46 12.69
C GLU A 63 -13.79 -11.53 11.95
N ILE A 64 -14.32 -12.11 10.87
CA ILE A 64 -13.52 -13.02 10.02
C ILE A 64 -12.62 -12.21 9.10
N PHE A 65 -13.15 -11.18 8.44
CA PHE A 65 -12.41 -10.26 7.57
C PHE A 65 -12.77 -8.82 7.90
N ARG A 66 -11.84 -7.91 7.67
CA ARG A 66 -12.03 -6.46 7.73
C ARG A 66 -13.14 -6.02 6.77
N GLU A 67 -14.14 -5.31 7.27
CA GLU A 67 -15.25 -4.81 6.44
C GLU A 67 -14.80 -3.87 5.31
N GLU A 68 -13.69 -3.16 5.49
CA GLU A 68 -13.10 -2.26 4.50
C GLU A 68 -12.42 -3.02 3.35
N VAL A 69 -12.09 -4.30 3.49
CA VAL A 69 -11.45 -5.09 2.44
C VAL A 69 -12.51 -5.86 1.66
N ALA A 70 -12.74 -5.45 0.41
CA ALA A 70 -13.80 -6.01 -0.42
C ALA A 70 -13.37 -7.32 -1.08
N GLU A 71 -12.20 -7.32 -1.72
CA GLU A 71 -11.70 -8.49 -2.46
C GLU A 71 -10.21 -8.69 -2.26
N PHE A 72 -9.81 -9.96 -2.32
CA PHE A 72 -8.41 -10.39 -2.41
C PHE A 72 -8.23 -11.19 -3.69
N TRP A 73 -7.27 -10.80 -4.50
CA TRP A 73 -6.94 -11.43 -5.78
C TRP A 73 -5.53 -11.96 -5.73
N CYS A 74 -5.39 -13.28 -5.80
CA CYS A 74 -4.13 -13.94 -6.02
C CYS A 74 -3.98 -14.16 -7.52
N VAL A 75 -3.02 -13.49 -8.14
CA VAL A 75 -2.85 -13.44 -9.60
C VAL A 75 -1.49 -13.98 -9.96
N SER A 76 -1.48 -14.93 -10.90
CA SER A 76 -0.29 -15.43 -11.57
C SER A 76 -0.39 -15.20 -13.07
N PRO A 77 0.65 -15.52 -13.87
CA PRO A 77 0.56 -15.46 -15.32
C PRO A 77 -0.57 -16.31 -15.92
N TRP A 78 -0.96 -17.41 -15.26
CA TRP A 78 -1.84 -18.44 -15.81
C TRP A 78 -3.14 -18.65 -15.00
N THR A 79 -3.22 -18.11 -13.78
CA THR A 79 -4.34 -18.41 -12.88
C THR A 79 -4.67 -17.18 -12.06
N ILE A 80 -5.97 -16.95 -11.86
CA ILE A 80 -6.48 -15.95 -10.95
C ILE A 80 -7.39 -16.64 -9.94
N VAL A 81 -7.08 -16.47 -8.66
CA VAL A 81 -7.96 -16.85 -7.56
C VAL A 81 -8.49 -15.58 -6.92
N SER A 82 -9.80 -15.36 -7.01
CA SER A 82 -10.46 -14.20 -6.42
C SER A 82 -11.29 -14.61 -5.22
N TYR A 83 -11.14 -13.89 -4.11
CA TYR A 83 -11.94 -14.01 -2.90
C TYR A 83 -12.74 -12.73 -2.71
N ASN A 84 -14.06 -12.82 -2.78
CA ASN A 84 -14.96 -11.78 -2.27
C ASN A 84 -15.07 -11.99 -0.76
N LEU A 85 -14.38 -11.16 0.03
CA LEU A 85 -14.21 -11.43 1.46
C LEU A 85 -15.53 -11.41 2.25
N PRO A 86 -16.49 -10.49 1.98
CA PRO A 86 -17.80 -10.55 2.64
C PRO A 86 -18.54 -11.87 2.38
N LYS A 87 -18.57 -12.33 1.12
CA LYS A 87 -19.21 -13.61 0.77
C LYS A 87 -18.46 -14.79 1.39
N PHE A 88 -17.13 -14.75 1.39
CA PHE A 88 -16.32 -15.82 1.97
C PHE A 88 -16.48 -15.88 3.51
N ALA A 89 -16.52 -14.75 4.21
CA ALA A 89 -16.85 -14.71 5.63
C ALA A 89 -18.24 -15.32 5.92
N ALA A 90 -19.24 -14.99 5.11
CA ALA A 90 -20.59 -15.55 5.25
C ALA A 90 -20.59 -17.07 5.02
N TYR A 91 -19.85 -17.56 4.03
CA TYR A 91 -19.64 -18.99 3.79
C TYR A 91 -18.99 -19.69 5.00
N LEU A 92 -17.89 -19.14 5.52
CA LEU A 92 -17.15 -19.71 6.65
C LEU A 92 -18.00 -19.73 7.93
N SER A 93 -18.78 -18.67 8.17
CA SER A 93 -19.73 -18.61 9.28
C SER A 93 -20.78 -19.71 9.18
N LYS A 94 -21.35 -19.95 7.99
CA LYS A 94 -22.30 -21.05 7.75
C LYS A 94 -21.65 -22.43 7.90
N LYS A 95 -20.35 -22.55 7.67
CA LYS A 95 -19.55 -23.77 7.90
C LYS A 95 -19.12 -23.95 9.36
N GLY A 96 -19.41 -22.98 10.24
CA GLY A 96 -19.05 -23.04 11.66
C GLY A 96 -17.55 -22.90 11.92
N THR A 97 -16.80 -22.24 11.03
CA THR A 97 -15.35 -22.03 11.21
C THR A 97 -14.97 -20.56 11.01
N LYS A 98 -14.03 -20.08 11.83
CA LYS A 98 -13.32 -18.81 11.62
C LYS A 98 -11.83 -19.03 11.31
N ALA A 99 -11.38 -20.29 11.32
CA ALA A 99 -9.99 -20.64 11.13
C ALA A 99 -9.65 -20.63 9.63
N LEU A 100 -8.81 -19.68 9.22
CA LEU A 100 -8.31 -19.56 7.85
C LEU A 100 -7.08 -20.45 7.66
N THR A 101 -7.22 -21.76 7.83
CA THR A 101 -6.13 -22.72 7.56
C THR A 101 -5.85 -22.83 6.06
N GLU A 102 -4.71 -23.40 5.68
CA GLU A 102 -4.41 -23.69 4.25
C GLU A 102 -5.53 -24.50 3.59
N ASN A 103 -6.02 -25.54 4.26
CA ASN A 103 -7.12 -26.35 3.75
C ASN A 103 -8.40 -25.54 3.53
N VAL A 104 -8.68 -24.55 4.39
CA VAL A 104 -9.86 -23.69 4.23
C VAL A 104 -9.66 -22.70 3.09
N VAL A 105 -8.53 -22.01 3.05
CA VAL A 105 -8.27 -20.97 2.04
C VAL A 105 -8.01 -21.61 0.67
N LEU A 106 -6.91 -22.35 0.57
CA LEU A 106 -6.45 -22.94 -0.69
C LEU A 106 -7.28 -24.17 -1.07
N GLY A 107 -7.71 -24.99 -0.09
CA GLY A 107 -8.57 -26.14 -0.40
C GLY A 107 -9.95 -25.76 -0.93
N THR A 108 -10.51 -24.60 -0.53
CA THR A 108 -11.73 -24.06 -1.16
C THR A 108 -11.47 -23.67 -2.61
N ALA A 109 -10.38 -22.95 -2.90
CA ALA A 109 -10.01 -22.59 -4.27
C ALA A 109 -9.75 -23.83 -5.15
N MET A 110 -9.05 -24.84 -4.63
CA MET A 110 -8.83 -26.12 -5.31
C MET A 110 -10.14 -26.84 -5.60
N SER A 111 -11.06 -26.88 -4.64
CA SER A 111 -12.37 -27.52 -4.81
C SER A 111 -13.16 -26.87 -5.96
N ILE A 112 -13.12 -25.54 -6.07
CA ILE A 112 -13.73 -24.79 -7.17
C ILE A 112 -13.03 -25.09 -8.49
N TYR A 113 -11.70 -25.06 -8.51
CA TYR A 113 -10.91 -25.36 -9.69
C TYR A 113 -11.22 -26.76 -10.25
N GLN A 114 -11.39 -27.74 -9.38
CA GLN A 114 -11.74 -29.13 -9.73
C GLN A 114 -13.21 -29.33 -10.09
N GLY A 115 -14.04 -28.28 -10.05
CA GLY A 115 -15.49 -28.39 -10.31
C GLY A 115 -16.24 -29.15 -9.22
N THR A 116 -15.68 -29.26 -8.01
CA THR A 116 -16.32 -29.97 -6.90
C THR A 116 -17.59 -29.21 -6.47
N PRO A 117 -18.77 -29.84 -6.52
CA PRO A 117 -20.02 -29.18 -6.16
C PRO A 117 -19.98 -28.60 -4.74
N GLN A 118 -20.24 -27.29 -4.61
CA GLN A 118 -20.33 -26.62 -3.32
C GLN A 118 -21.79 -26.47 -2.91
N LYS A 119 -22.13 -26.92 -1.70
CA LYS A 119 -23.49 -26.76 -1.13
C LYS A 119 -23.85 -25.29 -0.85
N LEU A 120 -22.84 -24.43 -0.72
CA LEU A 120 -22.97 -23.01 -0.40
C LEU A 120 -22.08 -22.23 -1.35
N GLU A 121 -22.47 -21.01 -1.72
CA GLU A 121 -21.58 -20.12 -2.47
C GLU A 121 -20.40 -19.69 -1.61
N PRO A 122 -19.16 -20.05 -1.97
CA PRO A 122 -17.98 -19.74 -1.16
C PRO A 122 -17.51 -18.29 -1.31
N GLY A 123 -18.01 -17.55 -2.31
CA GLY A 123 -17.43 -16.23 -2.63
C GLY A 123 -15.99 -16.31 -3.15
N VAL A 124 -15.57 -17.49 -3.60
CA VAL A 124 -14.27 -17.74 -4.22
C VAL A 124 -14.50 -18.13 -5.67
N SER A 125 -13.67 -17.62 -6.57
CA SER A 125 -13.68 -18.01 -7.98
C SER A 125 -12.26 -18.25 -8.47
N VAL A 126 -12.09 -19.24 -9.33
CA VAL A 126 -10.82 -19.53 -9.98
C VAL A 126 -10.99 -19.39 -11.49
N GLN A 127 -10.08 -18.66 -12.12
CA GLN A 127 -10.03 -18.47 -13.56
C GLN A 127 -8.67 -18.90 -14.08
N ASN A 128 -8.67 -19.84 -15.02
CA ASN A 128 -7.49 -20.18 -15.80
C ASN A 128 -7.36 -19.18 -16.94
N LEU A 129 -6.19 -18.58 -17.04
CA LEU A 129 -5.79 -17.68 -18.10
C LEU A 129 -5.19 -18.51 -19.22
N GLY A 130 -5.41 -18.06 -20.45
CA GLY A 130 -4.94 -18.73 -21.65
C GLY A 130 -4.66 -17.71 -22.73
N TYR A 131 -4.62 -18.15 -23.98
CA TYR A 131 -4.33 -17.27 -25.12
C TYR A 131 -5.33 -16.12 -25.27
N GLU A 132 -6.61 -16.34 -24.92
CA GLU A 132 -7.68 -15.35 -25.12
C GLU A 132 -7.79 -14.34 -23.98
N VAL A 133 -7.51 -14.76 -22.74
CA VAL A 133 -7.61 -13.91 -21.55
C VAL A 133 -6.30 -13.97 -20.80
N THR A 134 -5.56 -12.86 -20.85
CA THR A 134 -4.31 -12.67 -20.12
C THR A 134 -4.55 -11.93 -18.80
N TRP A 135 -3.60 -12.02 -17.87
CA TRP A 135 -3.68 -11.29 -16.61
C TRP A 135 -3.70 -9.76 -16.85
N GLN A 136 -3.06 -9.27 -17.91
CA GLN A 136 -3.08 -7.86 -18.30
C GLN A 136 -4.51 -7.41 -18.65
N ASN A 137 -5.19 -8.17 -19.51
CA ASN A 137 -6.57 -7.87 -19.93
C ASN A 137 -7.53 -7.90 -18.73
N TRP A 138 -7.36 -8.90 -17.86
CA TRP A 138 -8.13 -9.01 -16.63
C TRP A 138 -7.91 -7.80 -15.70
N LEU A 139 -6.65 -7.43 -15.46
CA LEU A 139 -6.30 -6.30 -14.59
C LEU A 139 -6.82 -4.98 -15.15
N TRP A 140 -6.68 -4.79 -16.46
CA TRP A 140 -7.20 -3.61 -17.18
C TRP A 140 -8.70 -3.45 -16.98
N TRP A 141 -9.45 -4.54 -17.15
CA TRP A 141 -10.90 -4.53 -16.96
C TRP A 141 -11.27 -4.28 -15.50
N ARG A 142 -10.67 -5.01 -14.56
CA ARG A 142 -10.95 -4.88 -13.12
C ARG A 142 -10.66 -3.49 -12.59
N ALA A 143 -9.48 -2.95 -12.84
CA ALA A 143 -9.13 -1.60 -12.44
C ALA A 143 -10.02 -0.55 -13.13
N GLY A 144 -10.39 -0.77 -14.39
CA GLY A 144 -11.32 0.09 -15.13
C GLY A 144 -12.71 0.15 -14.50
N VAL A 145 -13.25 -0.98 -14.03
CA VAL A 145 -14.53 -1.04 -13.30
C VAL A 145 -14.44 -0.24 -12.00
N LEU A 146 -13.36 -0.41 -11.22
CA LEU A 146 -13.17 0.33 -9.98
C LEU A 146 -13.03 1.83 -10.18
N LYS A 147 -12.24 2.25 -11.19
CA LYS A 147 -12.12 3.67 -11.56
C LYS A 147 -13.45 4.26 -11.98
N SER A 148 -14.20 3.57 -12.83
CA SER A 148 -15.49 4.04 -13.33
C SER A 148 -16.52 4.16 -12.20
N ARG A 149 -16.51 3.21 -11.27
CA ARG A 149 -17.36 3.26 -10.07
C ARG A 149 -17.02 4.45 -9.19
N ALA A 150 -15.73 4.64 -8.87
CA ALA A 150 -15.29 5.78 -8.07
C ALA A 150 -15.68 7.12 -8.73
N GLN A 151 -15.46 7.23 -10.04
CA GLN A 151 -15.79 8.43 -10.81
C GLN A 151 -17.30 8.74 -10.80
N LYS A 152 -18.17 7.72 -10.92
CA LYS A 152 -19.63 7.88 -10.84
C LYS A 152 -20.09 8.48 -9.51
N ASN A 153 -19.33 8.24 -8.43
CA ASN A 153 -19.62 8.76 -7.10
C ASN A 153 -18.85 10.05 -6.79
N GLY A 154 -18.17 10.65 -7.77
CA GLY A 154 -17.37 11.87 -7.58
C GLY A 154 -16.10 11.65 -6.73
N ARG A 155 -15.61 10.40 -6.66
CA ARG A 155 -14.50 9.98 -5.79
C ARG A 155 -13.36 9.35 -6.58
N LYS A 156 -12.24 9.09 -5.90
CA LYS A 156 -11.01 8.58 -6.49
C LYS A 156 -10.84 7.08 -6.27
N CYS A 157 -10.29 6.43 -7.29
CA CYS A 157 -9.70 5.10 -7.22
C CYS A 157 -8.19 5.26 -7.28
N VAL A 158 -7.48 4.85 -6.24
CA VAL A 158 -6.03 5.03 -6.08
C VAL A 158 -5.36 3.66 -6.06
N VAL A 159 -4.18 3.55 -6.68
CA VAL A 159 -3.34 2.36 -6.58
C VAL A 159 -2.23 2.65 -5.59
N MET A 160 -2.04 1.75 -4.64
CA MET A 160 -0.92 1.75 -3.70
C MET A 160 -0.06 0.52 -3.98
N HIS A 161 1.10 0.72 -4.59
CA HIS A 161 2.07 -0.34 -4.84
C HIS A 161 3.07 -0.39 -3.70
N LEU A 162 3.01 -1.45 -2.90
CA LEU A 162 3.96 -1.69 -1.81
C LEU A 162 5.27 -2.23 -2.37
N ASP A 163 6.33 -1.45 -2.25
CA ASP A 163 7.65 -1.78 -2.79
C ASP A 163 8.74 -1.03 -2.02
N GLY A 164 9.88 -1.69 -1.80
CA GLY A 164 11.00 -1.15 -1.02
C GLY A 164 11.65 0.11 -1.61
N SER A 165 11.40 0.42 -2.88
CA SER A 165 11.85 1.65 -3.56
C SER A 165 10.78 2.74 -3.63
N GLY A 166 9.63 2.53 -2.96
CA GLY A 166 8.58 3.53 -2.84
C GLY A 166 8.92 4.67 -1.87
N ASP A 167 8.05 5.67 -1.86
CA ASP A 167 8.11 6.76 -0.89
C ASP A 167 7.49 6.28 0.43
N GLU A 168 8.13 6.56 1.56
CA GLU A 168 7.61 6.17 2.87
C GLU A 168 6.65 7.21 3.42
N LEU A 169 5.45 6.77 3.81
CA LEU A 169 4.39 7.62 4.37
C LEU A 169 4.71 8.01 5.82
N LEU A 170 4.37 9.24 6.18
CA LEU A 170 4.63 9.84 7.50
C LEU A 170 3.92 9.13 8.67
N ASN A 171 2.78 8.49 8.40
CA ASN A 171 1.90 7.90 9.39
C ASN A 171 1.41 8.88 10.48
N HIS A 172 1.14 10.15 10.13
CA HIS A 172 0.72 11.13 11.14
C HIS A 172 -0.79 11.06 11.44
N PRO A 173 -1.20 11.41 12.67
CA PRO A 173 -2.61 11.37 13.05
C PRO A 173 -3.47 12.26 12.16
N LYS A 174 -4.63 11.75 11.76
CA LYS A 174 -5.60 12.49 10.95
C LYS A 174 -6.17 13.69 11.76
N PRO A 175 -6.14 14.92 11.23
CA PRO A 175 -6.92 16.02 11.79
C PRO A 175 -8.42 15.78 11.60
N SER A 176 -9.23 16.14 12.59
CA SER A 176 -10.65 15.78 12.75
C SER A 176 -11.55 16.11 11.55
N SER A 177 -11.13 17.05 10.68
CA SER A 177 -11.92 17.61 9.57
C SER A 177 -11.47 17.17 8.17
N ALA A 178 -10.51 16.23 8.04
CA ALA A 178 -10.00 15.88 6.71
C ALA A 178 -11.04 15.09 5.87
N GLU A 179 -11.52 15.71 4.79
CA GLU A 179 -12.36 15.10 3.77
C GLU A 179 -11.69 13.89 3.13
N GLN A 180 -12.42 12.79 3.00
CA GLN A 180 -11.92 11.54 2.41
C GLN A 180 -12.54 11.29 1.03
N ASP A 181 -11.86 11.75 -0.03
CA ASP A 181 -12.32 11.66 -1.42
C ASP A 181 -11.95 10.34 -2.12
N ILE A 182 -11.26 9.42 -1.43
CA ILE A 182 -10.87 8.11 -1.97
C ILE A 182 -11.99 7.10 -1.72
N GLU A 183 -12.58 6.57 -2.78
CA GLU A 183 -13.56 5.48 -2.66
C GLU A 183 -12.89 4.11 -2.67
N SER A 184 -11.89 3.90 -3.51
CA SER A 184 -11.28 2.59 -3.73
C SER A 184 -9.76 2.67 -3.71
N VAL A 185 -9.13 1.71 -3.03
CA VAL A 185 -7.68 1.52 -3.03
C VAL A 185 -7.37 0.14 -3.60
N ILE A 186 -6.61 0.08 -4.69
CA ILE A 186 -6.01 -1.16 -5.18
C ILE A 186 -4.65 -1.29 -4.54
N LEU A 187 -4.50 -2.25 -3.62
CA LEU A 187 -3.24 -2.54 -2.95
C LEU A 187 -2.46 -3.56 -3.79
N LEU A 188 -1.40 -3.13 -4.46
CA LEU A 188 -0.54 -3.99 -5.26
C LEU A 188 0.68 -4.43 -4.44
N LEU A 189 0.88 -5.75 -4.36
CA LEU A 189 2.02 -6.34 -3.68
C LEU A 189 2.50 -7.60 -4.42
N GLY A 190 3.80 -7.85 -4.37
CA GLY A 190 4.39 -9.11 -4.85
C GLY A 190 4.40 -10.18 -3.76
N GLY A 191 4.51 -11.44 -4.17
CA GLY A 191 4.84 -12.56 -3.31
C GLY A 191 6.28 -12.52 -2.78
N PRO A 192 6.82 -13.63 -2.26
CA PRO A 192 8.12 -13.65 -1.58
C PRO A 192 9.29 -13.17 -2.44
N ASP A 193 9.22 -13.39 -3.75
CA ASP A 193 10.24 -13.02 -4.72
C ASP A 193 9.97 -11.63 -5.36
N GLY A 194 8.89 -10.95 -4.93
CA GLY A 194 8.45 -9.68 -5.47
C GLY A 194 7.83 -9.78 -6.87
N ILE A 195 7.67 -8.62 -7.51
CA ILE A 195 7.16 -8.52 -8.89
C ILE A 195 8.36 -8.31 -9.81
N LYS A 196 8.53 -9.19 -10.81
CA LYS A 196 9.62 -9.07 -11.79
C LYS A 196 9.56 -7.70 -12.49
N PRO A 197 10.69 -7.02 -12.77
CA PRO A 197 10.66 -5.65 -13.29
C PRO A 197 9.83 -5.44 -14.57
N GLY A 198 9.84 -6.40 -15.50
CA GLY A 198 9.02 -6.34 -16.71
C GLY A 198 7.51 -6.36 -16.40
N VAL A 199 7.09 -7.30 -15.54
CA VAL A 199 5.71 -7.40 -15.07
C VAL A 199 5.30 -6.16 -14.29
N ALA A 200 6.16 -5.66 -13.38
CA ALA A 200 5.88 -4.46 -12.61
C ALA A 200 5.67 -3.23 -13.49
N ARG A 201 6.44 -3.12 -14.59
CA ARG A 201 6.28 -2.06 -15.60
C ARG A 201 4.95 -2.17 -16.34
N GLU A 202 4.57 -3.37 -16.77
CA GLU A 202 3.28 -3.61 -17.42
C GLU A 202 2.10 -3.29 -16.49
N MET A 203 2.16 -3.76 -15.23
CA MET A 203 1.18 -3.43 -14.20
C MET A 203 1.10 -1.93 -13.96
N HIS A 204 2.23 -1.24 -13.85
CA HIS A 204 2.26 0.21 -13.69
C HIS A 204 1.57 0.91 -14.88
N ASN A 205 1.88 0.50 -16.12
CA ASN A 205 1.27 1.10 -17.31
C ASN A 205 -0.26 0.94 -17.32
N ILE A 206 -0.75 -0.26 -16.99
CA ILE A 206 -2.19 -0.55 -16.92
C ILE A 206 -2.85 0.25 -15.79
N LEU A 207 -2.29 0.14 -14.58
CA LEU A 207 -2.88 0.71 -13.37
C LEU A 207 -2.83 2.24 -13.35
N SER A 208 -1.79 2.86 -13.89
CA SER A 208 -1.72 4.32 -14.03
C SER A 208 -2.81 4.86 -14.98
N GLN A 209 -3.16 4.13 -16.04
CA GLN A 209 -4.27 4.50 -16.94
C GLN A 209 -5.64 4.21 -16.32
N LYS A 210 -5.73 3.14 -15.52
CA LYS A 210 -6.97 2.63 -14.90
C LYS A 210 -7.14 3.01 -13.44
N SER A 211 -6.44 4.03 -12.97
CA SER A 211 -6.69 4.67 -11.69
C SER A 211 -6.70 6.19 -11.86
N HIS A 212 -7.03 6.91 -10.79
CA HIS A 212 -6.87 8.36 -10.71
C HIS A 212 -5.46 8.73 -10.26
N ALA A 213 -4.78 7.83 -9.55
CA ALA A 213 -3.41 8.00 -9.13
C ALA A 213 -2.76 6.66 -8.82
N TYR A 214 -1.45 6.60 -9.06
CA TYR A 214 -0.59 5.46 -8.74
C TYR A 214 0.51 5.93 -7.79
N LEU A 215 0.56 5.35 -6.59
CA LEU A 215 1.54 5.66 -5.57
C LEU A 215 2.39 4.43 -5.28
N LYS A 216 3.70 4.58 -5.42
CA LYS A 216 4.66 3.58 -4.97
C LYS A 216 5.04 3.90 -3.53
N VAL A 217 4.71 3.01 -2.60
CA VAL A 217 4.81 3.25 -1.16
C VAL A 217 5.76 2.25 -0.54
N ARG A 218 6.65 2.76 0.32
CA ARG A 218 7.51 1.95 1.18
C ARG A 218 6.96 1.99 2.60
N LEU A 219 6.86 0.84 3.25
CA LEU A 219 6.51 0.77 4.66
C LEU A 219 7.79 0.88 5.52
N PRO A 220 7.70 1.44 6.74
CA PRO A 220 8.82 1.53 7.66
C PRO A 220 9.37 0.13 8.01
N GLY A 221 10.65 0.03 8.36
CA GLY A 221 11.27 -1.24 8.75
C GLY A 221 11.90 -2.05 7.61
N GLY A 222 12.04 -1.47 6.41
CA GLY A 222 12.86 -2.04 5.32
C GLY A 222 12.13 -3.09 4.47
N LYS A 223 12.86 -4.12 4.02
CA LYS A 223 12.28 -5.18 3.17
C LYS A 223 11.39 -6.09 4.00
N GLN A 224 10.09 -5.92 3.88
CA GLN A 224 9.09 -6.72 4.58
C GLN A 224 8.54 -7.87 3.71
N HIS A 225 8.09 -8.93 4.36
CA HIS A 225 7.24 -9.94 3.72
C HIS A 225 5.84 -9.36 3.47
N SER A 226 5.19 -9.83 2.41
CA SER A 226 3.90 -9.35 1.91
C SER A 226 2.78 -9.32 2.97
N ASN A 227 2.72 -10.33 3.84
CA ASN A 227 1.74 -10.44 4.91
C ASN A 227 2.00 -9.40 6.03
N VAL A 228 3.28 -9.18 6.39
CA VAL A 228 3.68 -8.15 7.36
C VAL A 228 3.32 -6.77 6.82
N ALA A 229 3.61 -6.52 5.54
CA ALA A 229 3.30 -5.27 4.87
C ALA A 229 1.79 -4.95 4.84
N ILE A 230 0.94 -5.97 4.58
CA ILE A 230 -0.52 -5.81 4.68
C ILE A 230 -0.94 -5.47 6.12
N GLY A 231 -0.38 -6.16 7.11
CA GLY A 231 -0.65 -5.93 8.53
C GLY A 231 -0.34 -4.49 8.93
N ASP A 232 0.88 -4.02 8.65
CA ASP A 232 1.34 -2.66 8.99
C ASP A 232 0.49 -1.59 8.30
N LEU A 233 0.14 -1.80 7.04
CA LEU A 233 -0.73 -0.90 6.29
C LEU A 233 -2.11 -0.80 6.94
N PHE A 234 -2.72 -1.92 7.33
CA PHE A 234 -4.02 -1.89 7.98
C PHE A 234 -3.94 -1.33 9.41
N MET A 235 -2.82 -1.51 10.12
CA MET A 235 -2.59 -0.81 11.39
C MET A 235 -2.48 0.71 11.19
N ALA A 236 -1.82 1.18 10.15
CA ALA A 236 -1.84 2.60 9.77
C ALA A 236 -3.25 3.07 9.38
N HIS A 237 -4.04 2.21 8.73
CA HIS A 237 -5.44 2.53 8.41
C HIS A 237 -6.32 2.64 9.65
N ASP A 238 -6.22 1.68 10.59
CA ASP A 238 -6.97 1.68 11.85
C ASP A 238 -6.63 2.90 12.72
N ARG A 239 -5.38 3.40 12.66
CA ARG A 239 -4.96 4.66 13.30
C ARG A 239 -5.44 5.92 12.58
N GLY A 240 -6.11 5.78 11.44
CA GLY A 240 -6.62 6.88 10.62
C GLY A 240 -5.56 7.63 9.80
N SER A 241 -4.28 7.28 9.91
CA SER A 241 -3.18 7.99 9.23
C SER A 241 -3.08 7.67 7.75
N LEU A 242 -3.26 6.39 7.37
CA LEU A 242 -2.97 5.90 6.01
C LEU A 242 -3.63 6.73 4.90
N LEU A 243 -4.96 6.82 4.92
CA LEU A 243 -5.70 7.48 3.83
C LEU A 243 -5.49 8.99 3.85
N HIS A 244 -5.26 9.56 5.02
CA HIS A 244 -4.92 10.97 5.15
C HIS A 244 -3.58 11.27 4.46
N ASP A 245 -2.54 10.47 4.71
CA ASP A 245 -1.23 10.63 4.11
C ASP A 245 -1.25 10.44 2.60
N VAL A 246 -1.99 9.43 2.14
CA VAL A 246 -2.23 9.20 0.71
C VAL A 246 -2.85 10.45 0.08
N GLN A 247 -3.86 11.04 0.71
CA GLN A 247 -4.49 12.25 0.17
C GLN A 247 -3.56 13.46 0.16
N GLN A 248 -2.76 13.66 1.21
CA GLN A 248 -1.76 14.73 1.24
C GLN A 248 -0.73 14.54 0.14
N ARG A 249 -0.23 13.31 -0.03
CA ARG A 249 0.71 12.95 -1.09
C ARG A 249 0.16 13.19 -2.49
N LEU A 250 -1.14 12.99 -2.69
CA LEU A 250 -1.84 13.29 -3.95
C LEU A 250 -2.02 14.79 -4.19
N LYS A 251 -2.29 15.57 -3.14
CA LYS A 251 -2.47 17.03 -3.24
C LYS A 251 -1.14 17.77 -3.46
N MET A 252 -0.10 17.38 -2.74
CA MET A 252 1.21 18.03 -2.77
C MET A 252 2.07 17.61 -3.96
N GLY A 253 1.89 16.38 -4.47
CA GLY A 253 2.82 15.79 -5.42
C GLY A 253 4.05 15.19 -4.71
N LYS A 254 5.00 14.65 -5.49
CA LYS A 254 6.13 13.88 -4.93
C LYS A 254 7.12 14.75 -4.17
N GLU A 255 7.65 15.76 -4.84
CA GLU A 255 8.73 16.60 -4.35
C GLU A 255 8.31 17.36 -3.10
N LYS A 256 7.17 18.07 -3.17
CA LYS A 256 6.65 18.83 -2.02
C LYS A 256 6.27 17.95 -0.83
N TYR A 257 5.78 16.72 -1.06
CA TYR A 257 5.48 15.81 0.04
C TYR A 257 6.76 15.31 0.71
N ALA A 258 7.84 15.09 -0.06
CA ALA A 258 9.15 14.74 0.50
C ALA A 258 9.71 15.89 1.35
N GLU A 259 9.67 17.13 0.84
CA GLU A 259 10.06 18.32 1.61
C GLU A 259 9.23 18.49 2.90
N PHE A 260 7.91 18.31 2.79
CA PHE A 260 7.02 18.34 3.95
C PHE A 260 7.38 17.26 4.98
N LYS A 261 7.65 16.03 4.50
CA LYS A 261 8.06 14.92 5.35
C LYS A 261 9.36 15.20 6.07
N ASP A 262 10.38 15.64 5.35
CA ASP A 262 11.69 15.94 5.94
C ASP A 262 11.55 17.04 6.99
N GLY A 263 10.79 18.09 6.70
CA GLY A 263 10.52 19.15 7.66
C GLY A 263 9.77 18.68 8.92
N VAL A 264 8.80 17.77 8.78
CA VAL A 264 8.09 17.17 9.93
C VAL A 264 9.03 16.28 10.75
N SER A 265 9.84 15.44 10.10
CA SER A 265 10.83 14.61 10.80
C SER A 265 11.83 15.46 11.57
N THR A 266 12.40 16.51 10.96
CA THR A 266 13.30 17.44 11.66
C THR A 266 12.62 18.12 12.85
N LEU A 267 11.35 18.51 12.73
CA LEU A 267 10.62 19.07 13.85
C LEU A 267 10.40 18.05 14.97
N MET A 268 10.09 16.79 14.64
CA MET A 268 9.88 15.75 15.65
C MET A 268 11.18 15.39 16.38
N ASP A 269 12.29 15.32 15.66
CA ASP A 269 13.63 15.12 16.25
C ASP A 269 13.96 16.30 17.18
N LEU A 270 13.73 17.54 16.71
CA LEU A 270 13.91 18.72 17.54
C LEU A 270 12.98 18.75 18.74
N ILE A 271 11.71 18.32 18.66
CA ILE A 271 10.82 18.26 19.82
C ILE A 271 11.28 17.19 20.82
N ALA A 272 11.78 16.06 20.31
CA ALA A 272 12.36 15.00 21.14
C ALA A 272 13.63 15.50 21.86
N ASP A 273 14.44 16.30 21.17
CA ASP A 273 15.65 16.93 21.69
C ASP A 273 15.34 18.18 22.55
N SER A 274 14.25 18.90 22.28
CA SER A 274 13.89 20.19 22.87
C SER A 274 13.08 20.07 24.16
N TYR A 275 13.29 19.00 24.94
CA TYR A 275 12.98 19.08 26.36
C TYR A 275 13.79 20.19 27.08
N GLU A 276 14.72 20.88 26.39
CA GLU A 276 15.48 22.03 26.92
C GLU A 276 15.27 23.40 26.21
N ASN A 277 14.69 23.52 24.99
CA ASN A 277 14.61 24.83 24.32
C ASN A 277 13.37 25.07 23.42
N HIS A 278 12.33 25.67 24.01
CA HIS A 278 10.98 25.85 23.44
C HIS A 278 10.89 26.85 22.26
N GLU A 279 11.80 27.80 22.18
CA GLU A 279 11.69 28.95 21.26
C GLU A 279 12.09 28.59 19.81
N GLU A 280 13.10 27.72 19.64
CA GLU A 280 13.51 27.20 18.33
C GLU A 280 12.44 26.30 17.70
N ALA A 281 11.78 25.46 18.51
CA ALA A 281 10.66 24.63 18.06
C ALA A 281 9.50 25.49 17.51
N MET A 282 9.23 26.63 18.14
CA MET A 282 8.16 27.55 17.71
C MET A 282 8.48 28.30 16.41
N GLN A 283 9.73 28.68 16.16
CA GLN A 283 10.14 29.33 14.90
C GLN A 283 10.07 28.37 13.71
N MET A 284 10.44 27.10 13.87
CA MET A 284 10.28 26.10 12.81
C MET A 284 8.82 25.71 12.57
N LEU A 285 7.98 25.65 13.60
CA LEU A 285 6.52 25.50 13.44
C LEU A 285 5.92 26.57 12.54
N GLN A 286 6.43 27.81 12.59
CA GLN A 286 6.00 28.89 11.70
C GLN A 286 6.47 28.67 10.26
N LYS A 287 7.72 28.22 10.04
CA LYS A 287 8.23 27.86 8.71
C LYS A 287 7.45 26.70 8.08
N LEU A 288 7.13 25.67 8.86
CA LEU A 288 6.31 24.54 8.41
C LEU A 288 4.88 24.96 8.06
N LYS A 289 4.28 25.87 8.82
CA LYS A 289 2.98 26.47 8.46
C LYS A 289 3.04 27.21 7.13
N ALA A 290 4.12 27.92 6.84
CA ALA A 290 4.29 28.64 5.57
C ALA A 290 4.44 27.67 4.37
N VAL A 291 5.22 26.59 4.54
CA VAL A 291 5.37 25.52 3.53
C VAL A 291 4.04 24.80 3.29
N ALA A 292 3.32 24.44 4.37
CA ALA A 292 2.00 23.81 4.29
C ALA A 292 0.93 24.73 3.67
N ALA A 293 1.06 26.05 3.82
CA ALA A 293 0.19 27.05 3.20
C ALA A 293 0.54 27.33 1.72
N GLY A 294 1.61 26.75 1.17
CA GLY A 294 2.05 27.00 -0.20
C GLY A 294 2.58 28.41 -0.44
N GLN A 295 2.91 29.15 0.63
CA GLN A 295 3.49 30.49 0.51
C GLN A 295 4.99 30.36 0.27
N ARG A 296 5.43 30.75 -0.93
CA ARG A 296 6.86 30.99 -1.18
C ARG A 296 7.28 32.20 -0.35
N HIS A 297 8.23 32.03 0.55
CA HIS A 297 9.04 33.18 0.97
C HIS A 297 9.82 33.64 -0.27
N ALA A 298 9.42 34.80 -0.79
CA ALA A 298 10.33 35.64 -1.55
C ALA A 298 11.36 36.15 -0.53
N ASP A 299 12.41 35.37 -0.29
CA ASP A 299 13.60 35.92 0.35
C ASP A 299 14.27 36.81 -0.70
N GLY A 300 13.98 38.09 -0.54
CA GLY A 300 14.61 39.18 -1.23
C GLY A 300 16.12 39.14 -1.03
N ASP A 301 16.79 39.23 -2.16
CA ASP A 301 18.04 39.94 -2.38
C ASP A 301 18.49 40.78 -1.17
N ASN A 302 19.43 40.22 -0.41
CA ASN A 302 20.29 40.99 0.48
C ASN A 302 21.74 40.68 0.11
N SER A 303 22.08 40.99 -1.14
CA SER A 303 23.47 41.17 -1.58
C SER A 303 24.04 42.42 -0.87
N GLN A 304 24.45 42.26 0.40
CA GLN A 304 25.34 43.21 1.04
C GLN A 304 26.66 43.22 0.26
N LYS A 305 26.88 44.33 -0.46
CA LYS A 305 28.16 44.73 -1.05
C LYS A 305 29.27 44.63 0.01
N LEU A 306 30.09 43.59 -0.07
CA LEU A 306 31.41 43.56 0.54
C LEU A 306 32.36 44.33 -0.39
N THR A 307 32.78 45.50 0.06
CA THR A 307 33.83 46.31 -0.56
C THR A 307 35.20 45.60 -0.45
N PRO A 308 36.07 45.70 -1.48
CA PRO A 308 37.33 44.97 -1.54
C PRO A 308 38.44 45.73 -0.81
N GLU A 309 38.50 45.65 0.51
CA GLU A 309 39.66 46.14 1.29
C GLU A 309 39.84 45.27 2.53
N LYS A 310 40.49 44.11 2.35
CA LYS A 310 41.26 43.35 3.36
C LYS A 310 41.84 42.04 2.80
N ALA A 311 42.29 42.05 1.54
CA ALA A 311 43.07 40.98 0.93
C ALA A 311 44.51 41.47 0.68
N ALA A 312 45.16 42.00 1.71
CA ALA A 312 46.59 42.30 1.70
C ALA A 312 47.05 42.45 3.14
N LEU A 313 47.47 41.34 3.77
CA LEU A 313 48.38 41.28 4.94
C LEU A 313 48.33 39.86 5.56
N SER A 314 48.85 38.85 4.85
CA SER A 314 49.38 37.63 5.50
C SER A 314 50.29 36.80 4.59
N SER A 315 50.95 37.43 3.63
CA SER A 315 52.11 36.88 2.93
C SER A 315 53.29 37.78 3.25
N ILE A 316 54.26 37.22 3.99
CA ILE A 316 55.66 37.63 4.19
C ILE A 316 56.08 37.41 5.66
N LYS A 317 57.17 36.64 5.83
CA LYS A 317 57.86 36.15 7.05
C LYS A 317 57.35 34.79 7.55
N LEU A 318 58.09 33.69 7.56
CA LEU A 318 59.54 33.47 7.48
C LEU A 318 59.81 32.05 6.94
N SER A 319 60.63 31.96 5.90
CA SER A 319 61.50 30.81 5.68
C SER A 319 62.83 31.04 6.42
N GLN A 320 63.41 29.94 6.90
CA GLN A 320 64.80 29.74 7.36
C GLN A 320 65.12 30.03 8.83
N GLN A 321 65.37 28.97 9.62
CA GLN A 321 66.72 28.46 9.95
C GLN A 321 66.58 27.22 10.87
N GLN A 322 67.03 26.04 10.41
CA GLN A 322 68.22 25.32 10.89
C GLN A 322 68.06 24.58 12.24
N LEU A 323 67.73 23.29 12.19
CA LEU A 323 68.56 22.12 12.57
C LEU A 323 67.78 20.84 12.34
#